data_AF-A0A1I1V7V1-F1
#
_entry.id   AF-A0A1I1V7V1-F1
#
_cell.length_a   1.000
_cell.length_b   1.000
_cell.length_c   1.000
_cell.angle_alpha   90.00
_cell.angle_beta   90.00
_cell.angle_gamma   90.00
#
_symmetry.space_group_name_H-M   'P 1'
#
loop_
_entity.id
_entity.type
_entity.pdbx_description
1 polymer ?
#
loop_
_entity_poly.entity_id
_entity_poly.type
_entity_poly.pdbx_seq_one_letter_code
_entity_poly.pdbx_strand_id
1 'polypeptide(L)'
;MLSMLKAAEKAGVSKATIFRAIKSGRLSADRREDGTYAIDPAELARVYPPQPEPDRAVPQEQRDTGPGALIRALERQIDDLRSDRDAWRAQAERLAIAGPQAATAPRPGLLARLFGG
;
A
#
# COMPACT_ATOMS: atom_id res chain seq x y z
N MET A 1 -5.03 -8.73 32.14
CA MET A 1 -6.08 -9.77 32.15
C MET A 1 -6.96 -9.70 30.91
N LEU A 2 -7.33 -10.84 30.34
CA LEU A 2 -8.21 -11.02 29.17
C LEU A 2 -9.61 -11.46 29.62
N SER A 3 -10.64 -11.12 28.84
CA SER A 3 -11.97 -11.75 28.99
C SER A 3 -11.96 -13.12 28.32
N MET A 4 -12.92 -13.99 28.66
CA MET A 4 -13.03 -15.31 28.02
C MET A 4 -13.19 -15.24 26.51
N LEU A 5 -13.94 -14.26 25.99
CA LEU A 5 -14.14 -14.10 24.56
C LEU A 5 -12.81 -13.78 23.87
N LYS A 6 -12.08 -12.79 24.40
CA LYS A 6 -10.77 -12.38 23.86
C LYS A 6 -9.72 -13.48 24.00
N ALA A 7 -9.79 -14.28 25.05
CA ALA A 7 -8.93 -15.45 25.23
C ALA A 7 -9.24 -16.55 24.22
N ALA A 8 -10.52 -16.80 23.93
CA ALA A 8 -10.98 -17.77 22.95
C ALA A 8 -10.50 -17.40 21.53
N GLU A 9 -10.65 -16.13 21.15
CA GLU A 9 -10.14 -15.58 19.90
C GLU A 9 -8.62 -15.75 19.76
N LYS A 10 -7.86 -15.37 20.80
CA LYS A 10 -6.39 -15.50 20.79
C LYS A 10 -5.90 -16.94 20.73
N ALA A 11 -6.62 -17.87 21.35
CA ALA A 11 -6.27 -19.29 21.35
C ALA A 11 -6.84 -20.05 20.15
N GLY A 12 -7.65 -19.41 19.29
CA GLY A 12 -8.28 -20.08 18.15
C GLY A 12 -9.32 -21.14 18.54
N VAL A 13 -9.94 -21.03 19.71
CA VAL A 13 -10.91 -22.00 20.23
C VAL A 13 -12.24 -21.33 20.59
N SER A 14 -13.28 -22.13 20.84
CA SER A 14 -14.58 -21.58 21.26
C SER A 14 -14.56 -21.08 22.71
N LYS A 15 -15.41 -20.08 23.02
CA LYS A 15 -15.63 -19.59 24.39
C LYS A 15 -16.02 -20.71 25.38
N ALA A 16 -16.79 -21.71 24.92
CA ALA A 16 -17.16 -22.88 25.71
C ALA A 16 -15.94 -23.77 26.04
N THR A 17 -14.95 -23.85 25.16
CA THR A 17 -13.69 -24.57 25.39
C THR A 17 -12.87 -23.88 26.48
N ILE A 18 -12.76 -22.55 26.43
CA ILE A 18 -12.13 -21.76 27.50
C ILE A 18 -12.87 -21.97 28.83
N PHE A 19 -14.21 -21.89 28.83
CA PHE A 19 -15.02 -22.11 30.04
C PHE A 19 -14.77 -23.47 30.68
N ARG A 20 -14.77 -24.53 29.87
CA ARG A 20 -14.51 -25.90 30.33
C ARG A 20 -13.09 -26.05 30.87
N ALA A 21 -12.10 -25.39 30.26
CA ALA A 21 -10.71 -25.41 30.73
C ALA A 21 -10.56 -24.72 32.10
N ILE A 22 -11.33 -23.65 32.34
CA ILE A 22 -11.40 -23.01 33.66
C ILE A 22 -12.09 -23.95 34.66
N LYS A 23 -13.25 -24.51 34.31
CA LYS A 23 -14.01 -25.40 35.20
C LYS A 23 -13.25 -26.67 35.57
N SER A 24 -12.41 -27.19 34.66
CA SER A 24 -11.57 -28.36 34.91
C SER A 24 -10.25 -28.02 35.62
N GLY A 25 -9.98 -26.75 35.93
CA GLY A 25 -8.72 -26.30 36.54
C GLY A 25 -7.50 -26.32 35.62
N ARG A 26 -7.67 -26.57 34.31
CA ARG A 26 -6.56 -26.58 33.34
C ARG A 26 -6.03 -25.17 33.06
N LEU A 27 -6.94 -24.19 33.06
CA LEU A 27 -6.65 -22.78 32.84
C LEU A 27 -7.04 -21.96 34.07
N SER A 28 -6.08 -21.25 34.65
CA SER A 28 -6.34 -20.36 35.78
C SER A 28 -7.06 -19.09 35.31
N ALA A 29 -8.05 -18.64 36.08
CA ALA A 29 -8.77 -17.40 35.83
C ALA A 29 -9.32 -16.83 37.13
N ASP A 30 -9.22 -15.52 37.31
CA ASP A 30 -9.82 -14.83 38.45
C ASP A 30 -11.29 -14.53 38.16
N ARG A 31 -12.15 -14.78 39.14
CA ARG A 31 -13.56 -14.42 39.06
C ARG A 31 -13.73 -12.99 39.58
N ARG A 32 -14.22 -12.09 38.73
CA ARG A 32 -14.53 -10.70 39.08
C ARG A 32 -15.85 -10.61 39.85
N GLU A 33 -16.07 -9.45 40.46
CA GLU A 33 -17.30 -9.13 41.22
C GLU A 33 -18.57 -9.22 40.36
N ASP A 34 -18.46 -8.92 39.06
CA ASP A 34 -19.55 -9.05 38.08
C ASP A 34 -19.80 -10.50 37.60
N GLY A 35 -19.08 -11.46 38.18
CA GLY A 35 -19.18 -12.88 37.82
C GLY A 35 -18.44 -13.26 36.53
N THR A 36 -17.76 -12.32 35.87
CA THR A 36 -16.94 -12.59 34.67
C THR A 36 -15.56 -13.17 35.05
N TYR A 37 -14.90 -13.80 34.08
CA TYR A 37 -13.56 -14.33 34.26
C TYR A 37 -12.48 -13.40 33.68
N ALA A 38 -11.38 -13.31 34.40
CA ALA A 38 -10.16 -12.60 34.05
C ALA A 38 -9.04 -13.64 33.85
N ILE A 39 -8.53 -13.78 32.63
CA ILE A 39 -7.52 -14.79 32.28
C ILE A 39 -6.18 -14.08 32.04
N ASP A 40 -5.10 -14.55 32.66
CA ASP A 40 -3.77 -14.03 32.37
C ASP A 40 -3.31 -14.49 30.96
N PRO A 41 -2.80 -13.59 30.10
CA PRO A 41 -2.17 -13.98 28.84
C PRO A 41 -1.10 -15.08 28.97
N ALA A 42 -0.32 -15.09 30.05
CA ALA A 42 0.71 -16.10 30.32
C ALA A 42 0.08 -17.47 30.58
N GLU A 43 -0.98 -17.52 31.39
CA GLU A 43 -1.75 -18.75 31.62
C GLU A 43 -2.41 -19.26 30.33
N LEU A 44 -2.92 -18.35 29.50
CA LEU A 44 -3.49 -18.70 28.20
C LEU A 44 -2.43 -19.32 27.29
N ALA A 45 -1.24 -18.71 27.17
CA ALA A 45 -0.15 -19.20 26.33
C ALA A 45 0.45 -20.52 26.86
N ARG A 46 0.42 -20.75 28.17
CA ARG A 46 0.83 -22.02 28.78
C ARG A 46 -0.10 -23.17 28.37
N VAL A 47 -1.41 -22.92 28.37
CA VAL A 47 -2.44 -23.96 28.12
C VAL A 47 -2.75 -24.13 26.64
N TYR A 48 -2.69 -23.04 25.90
CA TYR A 48 -2.88 -22.95 24.47
C TYR A 48 -1.65 -22.26 23.88
N PRO A 49 -0.53 -23.00 23.73
CA PRO A 49 0.64 -22.43 23.09
C PRO A 49 0.22 -21.91 21.71
N PRO A 50 0.71 -20.74 21.29
CA PRO A 50 0.46 -20.27 19.94
C PRO A 50 0.95 -21.38 19.03
N GLN A 51 0.04 -21.94 18.22
CA GLN A 51 0.49 -22.84 17.18
C GLN A 51 1.48 -22.04 16.33
N PRO A 52 2.64 -22.61 15.97
CA PRO A 52 3.41 -22.03 14.88
C PRO A 52 2.42 -21.93 13.74
N GLU A 53 2.03 -20.70 13.37
CA GLU A 53 1.30 -20.47 12.13
C GLU A 53 2.08 -21.29 11.10
N PRO A 54 1.50 -22.38 10.55
CA PRO A 54 2.21 -23.17 9.55
C PRO A 54 2.49 -22.17 8.48
N ASP A 55 3.78 -21.84 8.30
CA ASP A 55 4.31 -20.75 7.49
C ASP A 55 3.27 -20.41 6.44
N ARG A 56 2.36 -19.49 6.79
CA ARG A 56 1.37 -19.05 5.84
C ARG A 56 2.28 -18.19 5.00
N ALA A 57 2.91 -18.84 4.02
CA ALA A 57 3.08 -18.29 2.70
C ALA A 57 1.71 -17.69 2.42
N VAL A 58 1.57 -16.44 2.86
CA VAL A 58 0.48 -15.56 2.52
C VAL A 58 0.47 -15.75 1.01
N PRO A 59 -0.56 -16.34 0.40
CA PRO A 59 -0.67 -16.23 -1.03
C PRO A 59 -0.57 -14.72 -1.25
N GLN A 60 0.50 -14.29 -1.92
CA GLN A 60 0.71 -12.89 -2.31
C GLN A 60 -0.29 -12.55 -3.41
N GLU A 61 -1.55 -12.82 -3.13
CA GLU A 61 -2.73 -12.48 -3.89
C GLU A 61 -3.51 -11.53 -3.00
N GLN A 62 -2.87 -10.41 -2.62
CA GLN A 62 -3.61 -9.26 -2.12
C GLN A 62 -2.78 -7.98 -2.26
N ARG A 63 -3.25 -7.20 -3.25
CA ARG A 63 -3.39 -5.74 -3.26
C ARG A 63 -2.28 -4.99 -3.98
N ASP A 64 -2.47 -4.85 -5.29
CA ASP A 64 -2.13 -3.65 -6.06
C ASP A 64 -2.82 -2.36 -5.54
N THR A 65 -3.30 -2.37 -4.30
CA THR A 65 -4.04 -1.29 -3.63
C THR A 65 -3.46 -1.01 -2.24
N GLY A 66 -2.19 -1.38 -2.01
CA GLY A 66 -1.46 -1.05 -0.79
C GLY A 66 -0.54 0.17 -0.98
N PRO A 67 0.06 0.70 0.10
CA PRO A 67 1.02 1.81 0.04
C PRO A 67 2.15 1.59 -0.99
N GLY A 68 2.59 0.34 -1.18
CA GLY A 68 3.59 -0.01 -2.19
C GLY A 68 3.12 0.20 -3.64
N ALA A 69 1.83 0.05 -3.92
CA ALA A 69 1.29 0.35 -5.25
C ALA A 69 1.24 1.86 -5.51
N LEU A 70 0.88 2.65 -4.49
CA LEU A 70 0.95 4.10 -4.56
C LEU A 70 2.39 4.59 -4.76
N ILE A 71 3.36 4.04 -4.03
CA ILE A 71 4.78 4.37 -4.19
C ILE A 71 5.24 4.12 -5.64
N ARG A 72 4.95 2.93 -6.19
CA ARG A 72 5.31 2.61 -7.59
C ARG A 72 4.64 3.53 -8.61
N ALA A 73 3.38 3.89 -8.37
CA ALA A 73 2.66 4.83 -9.24
C ALA A 73 3.30 6.23 -9.20
N LEU A 74 3.69 6.69 -8.01
CA LEU A 74 4.37 7.98 -7.83
C LEU A 74 5.77 7.97 -8.44
N GLU A 75 6.54 6.90 -8.28
CA GLU A 75 7.85 6.74 -8.92
C GLU A 75 7.73 6.84 -10.44
N ARG A 76 6.74 6.17 -11.03
CA ARG A 76 6.48 6.24 -12.47
C ARG A 76 6.13 7.65 -12.94
N GLN A 77 5.29 8.36 -12.20
CA GLN A 77 4.96 9.76 -12.51
C GLN A 77 6.19 10.68 -12.44
N ILE A 78 7.08 10.45 -11.47
CA ILE A 78 8.33 11.22 -11.34
C ILE A 78 9.21 10.98 -12.56
N ASP A 79 9.32 9.74 -13.04
CA ASP A 79 10.14 9.41 -14.20
C ASP A 79 9.58 9.97 -15.51
N ASP A 80 8.25 9.94 -15.69
CA ASP A 80 7.58 10.58 -16.83
C ASP A 80 7.84 12.11 -16.83
N LEU A 81 7.65 12.78 -15.69
CA LEU A 81 7.88 14.23 -15.56
C LEU A 81 9.35 14.62 -15.79
N ARG A 82 10.30 13.79 -15.33
CA ARG A 82 11.73 13.98 -15.59
C ARG A 82 12.02 13.87 -17.09
N SER A 83 11.44 12.89 -17.75
CA SER A 83 11.61 12.67 -19.20
C SER A 83 11.07 13.86 -20.00
N ASP A 84 9.87 14.34 -19.67
CA ASP A 84 9.27 15.52 -20.32
C ASP A 84 10.12 16.77 -20.14
N ARG A 85 10.58 17.03 -18.90
CA ARG A 85 11.48 18.14 -18.60
C ARG A 85 12.76 18.07 -19.43
N ASP A 86 13.35 16.88 -19.53
CA ASP A 86 14.63 16.70 -20.22
C ASP A 86 14.46 16.84 -21.74
N ALA A 87 13.36 16.34 -22.29
CA ALA A 87 12.98 16.57 -23.69
C ALA A 87 12.78 18.07 -23.98
N TRP A 88 12.08 18.79 -23.10
CA TRP A 88 11.88 20.23 -23.25
C TRP A 88 13.19 21.01 -23.16
N ARG A 89 14.07 20.66 -22.22
CA ARG A 89 15.41 21.27 -22.12
C ARG A 89 16.22 21.05 -23.39
N ALA A 90 16.23 19.83 -23.92
CA ALA A 90 16.94 19.52 -25.16
C ALA A 90 16.38 20.31 -26.35
N GLN A 91 15.06 20.52 -26.42
CA GLN A 91 14.45 21.34 -27.47
C GLN A 91 14.83 22.81 -27.32
N ALA A 92 14.77 23.36 -26.11
CA ALA A 92 15.15 24.74 -25.84
C ALA A 92 16.64 24.98 -26.14
N GLU A 93 17.52 24.07 -25.75
CA GLU A 93 18.96 24.14 -26.04
C GLU A 93 19.23 24.09 -27.54
N ARG A 94 18.56 23.20 -28.29
CA ARG A 94 18.66 23.16 -29.75
C ARG A 94 18.24 24.48 -30.40
N LEU A 95 17.14 25.09 -29.95
CA LEU A 95 16.68 26.38 -30.47
C LEU A 95 17.63 27.53 -30.09
N ALA A 96 18.22 27.49 -28.90
CA ALA A 96 19.20 28.48 -28.45
C ALA A 96 20.51 28.38 -29.26
N ILE A 97 20.97 27.16 -29.59
CA ILE A 97 22.18 26.93 -30.38
C ILE A 97 21.94 27.20 -31.87
N ALA A 98 20.78 26.82 -32.42
CA ALA A 98 20.47 27.01 -33.84
C ALA A 98 20.26 28.50 -34.22
N GLY A 99 20.05 29.38 -33.24
CA GLY A 99 19.64 30.77 -33.46
C GLY A 99 18.23 30.87 -34.05
N PRO A 100 17.57 32.04 -34.00
CA PRO A 100 16.28 32.21 -34.65
C PRO A 100 16.45 31.95 -36.15
N GLN A 101 15.75 30.95 -36.69
CA GLN A 101 15.61 30.80 -38.13
C GLN A 101 15.02 32.10 -38.66
N ALA A 102 15.84 32.89 -39.35
CA ALA A 102 15.38 34.06 -40.08
C ALA A 102 14.23 33.57 -40.96
N ALA A 103 13.02 34.04 -40.66
CA ALA A 103 11.83 33.73 -41.43
C ALA A 103 12.18 33.99 -42.90
N THR A 104 12.27 32.92 -43.70
CA THR A 104 12.49 33.04 -45.14
C THR A 104 11.38 33.93 -45.67
N ALA A 105 11.77 35.11 -46.17
CA ALA A 105 10.88 36.12 -46.69
C ALA A 105 9.80 35.50 -47.58
N PRO A 106 8.53 35.96 -47.50
CA PRO A 106 7.46 35.38 -48.29
C PRO A 106 7.83 35.49 -49.77
N ARG A 107 8.03 34.34 -50.42
CA ARG A 107 8.21 34.27 -51.87
C ARG A 107 6.99 34.95 -52.50
N PRO A 108 7.16 35.87 -53.46
CA PRO A 108 6.03 36.58 -54.05
C PRO A 108 5.05 35.55 -54.61
N GLY A 109 3.83 35.58 -54.05
CA GLY A 109 2.78 34.63 -54.38
C GLY A 109 2.37 34.75 -55.85
N LEU A 110 1.88 33.64 -56.41
CA LEU A 110 1.41 33.49 -57.78
C LEU A 110 0.51 34.64 -58.29
N LEU A 111 -0.18 35.34 -57.38
CA LEU A 111 -1.04 36.49 -57.67
C LEU A 111 -0.29 37.78 -58.04
N ALA A 112 0.95 37.98 -57.56
CA ALA A 112 1.80 39.10 -57.98
C ALA A 112 2.19 39.02 -59.46
N ARG A 113 2.05 37.83 -60.06
CA ARG A 113 2.37 37.54 -61.47
C ARG A 113 1.16 37.67 -62.40
N LEU A 114 -0.05 37.82 -61.87
CA LEU A 114 -1.29 37.97 -62.63
C LEU A 114 -1.81 39.41 -62.69
N PHE A 115 -1.36 40.29 -61.78
CA PHE A 115 -1.79 41.70 -61.72
C PHE A 115 -0.66 42.73 -61.87
N GLY A 116 0.54 42.29 -62.23
CA GLY A 116 1.70 43.17 -62.49
C GLY A 116 2.08 43.16 -63.97
N GLY A 117 1.46 44.07 -64.73
CA GLY A 117 1.76 44.42 -66.12
C GLY A 117 1.25 45.82 -66.40
#